data_AF-A0AAE3INI1-F1
#
_entry.id   AF-A0AAE3INI1-F1
#
_cell.length_a   1.000
_cell.length_b   1.000
_cell.length_c   1.000
_cell.angle_alpha   90.00
_cell.angle_beta   90.00
_cell.angle_gamma   90.00
#
_symmetry.space_group_name_H-M   'P 1'
#
loop_
_entity.id
_entity.type
_entity.pdbx_description
1 polymer ?
#
loop_
_entity_poly.entity_id
_entity_poly.type
_entity_poly.pdbx_seq_one_letter_code
_entity_poly.pdbx_strand_id
1 'polypeptide(L)'
;MQRLLVLLVVIGSAAMSCTKEKTDYEAEISIIVTEHHEFKEVSQLSSDGYTISIEALNGQLYKGYNEIRLKIKHTPAGKSIPKAINFLPVMQDSEGNKTSCPHKYALVYQKEENYFSGYVVFTSESSAKANWELFIDFTTDNKNHSIKQMVAVKEQTNKNLNMTSFTGNDNEQYIIALVSPQKPKVAENKLVAGIYKYNKTTTTSGNPPLFSYIEVKGYLLQLDPRMPEPSMGNHSSPNNKDLTQGADSLYHGVVNYTMTGNWTLNFIMLNQHGKIIKGTEVPKDFTPGVEGKKSELYIDTLF
;
A
#
# COMPACT_ATOMS: atom_id res chain seq x y z
N MET A 1 51.53 20.26 -47.74
CA MET A 1 50.43 19.28 -47.57
C MET A 1 50.22 18.80 -46.13
N GLN A 2 51.10 19.11 -45.16
CA GLN A 2 50.96 18.59 -43.79
C GLN A 2 50.30 19.57 -42.79
N ARG A 3 50.17 20.87 -43.14
CA ARG A 3 49.47 21.87 -42.32
C ARG A 3 47.98 22.03 -42.66
N LEU A 4 47.53 21.52 -43.80
CA LEU A 4 46.11 21.54 -44.19
C LEU A 4 45.35 20.34 -43.61
N LEU A 5 46.05 19.26 -43.25
CA LEU A 5 45.45 18.06 -42.64
C LEU A 5 45.14 18.24 -41.14
N VAL A 6 45.85 19.13 -40.45
CA VAL A 6 45.68 19.35 -39.00
C VAL A 6 44.47 20.25 -38.69
N LEU A 7 44.07 21.12 -39.62
CA LEU A 7 42.89 21.98 -39.44
C LEU A 7 41.56 21.25 -39.66
N LEU A 8 41.56 20.14 -40.42
CA LEU A 8 40.36 19.35 -40.71
C LEU A 8 40.02 18.31 -39.63
N VAL A 9 40.96 18.00 -38.73
CA VAL A 9 40.73 17.05 -37.63
C VAL A 9 40.17 17.72 -36.38
N VAL A 10 40.32 19.04 -36.21
CA VAL A 10 39.83 19.78 -35.02
C VAL A 10 38.36 20.23 -35.16
N ILE A 11 37.79 20.22 -36.36
CA ILE A 11 36.38 20.65 -36.58
C ILE A 11 35.39 19.46 -36.44
N GLY A 12 35.88 18.22 -36.39
CA GLY A 12 35.04 17.01 -36.32
C GLY A 12 34.59 16.58 -34.92
N SER A 13 35.07 17.21 -33.84
CA SER A 13 34.88 16.71 -32.46
C SER A 13 33.78 17.41 -31.66
N ALA A 14 33.12 18.43 -32.20
CA ALA A 14 32.20 19.28 -31.43
C ALA A 14 30.69 19.01 -31.66
N ALA A 15 30.33 17.95 -32.38
CA ALA A 15 28.93 17.65 -32.71
C ALA A 15 28.38 16.34 -32.09
N MET A 16 29.10 15.70 -31.17
CA MET A 16 28.47 14.72 -30.26
C MET A 16 27.83 15.47 -29.09
N SER A 17 26.81 16.27 -29.40
CA SER A 17 25.76 16.54 -28.41
C SER A 17 25.06 15.21 -28.21
N CYS A 18 25.40 14.50 -27.14
CA CYS A 18 24.55 13.45 -26.62
C CYS A 18 23.21 14.10 -26.27
N THR A 19 22.28 14.14 -27.23
CA THR A 19 20.87 14.25 -26.89
C THR A 19 20.59 13.03 -26.04
N LYS A 20 20.52 13.21 -24.71
CA LYS A 20 19.90 12.22 -23.84
C LYS A 20 18.60 11.81 -24.50
N GLU A 21 18.39 10.51 -24.67
CA GLU A 21 17.14 10.00 -25.20
C GLU A 21 16.01 10.74 -24.49
N LYS A 22 15.14 11.38 -25.28
CA LYS A 22 13.98 12.06 -24.71
C LYS A 22 13.16 10.97 -24.05
N THR A 23 12.85 11.15 -22.77
CA THR A 23 11.83 10.37 -22.08
C THR A 23 10.60 10.29 -22.98
N ASP A 24 10.11 9.08 -23.24
CA ASP A 24 8.89 8.87 -24.00
C ASP A 24 7.70 9.25 -23.11
N TYR A 25 7.42 10.55 -23.06
CA TYR A 25 6.34 11.11 -22.26
C TYR A 25 4.98 10.51 -22.66
N GLU A 26 4.78 10.09 -23.91
CA GLU A 26 3.50 9.50 -24.34
C GLU A 26 3.29 8.09 -23.77
N ALA A 27 4.36 7.29 -23.68
CA ALA A 27 4.32 6.00 -22.98
C ALA A 27 3.98 6.18 -21.49
N GLU A 28 4.47 7.24 -20.84
CA GLU A 28 4.19 7.55 -19.43
C GLU A 28 2.78 8.13 -19.18
N ILE A 29 2.21 8.87 -20.14
CA ILE A 29 0.84 9.45 -20.05
C ILE A 29 -0.25 8.38 -20.31
N SER A 30 0.10 7.25 -20.92
CA SER A 30 -0.87 6.23 -21.38
C SER A 30 -1.44 5.32 -20.28
N ILE A 31 -0.97 5.43 -19.03
CA ILE A 31 -1.42 4.55 -17.95
C ILE A 31 -2.72 5.09 -17.35
N ILE A 32 -3.85 4.56 -17.82
CA ILE A 32 -5.16 4.84 -17.24
C ILE A 32 -5.22 4.23 -15.83
N VAL A 33 -5.09 5.07 -14.80
CA VAL A 33 -5.39 4.68 -13.42
C VAL A 33 -6.91 4.51 -13.30
N THR A 34 -7.35 3.26 -13.23
CA THR A 34 -8.76 2.91 -13.04
C THR A 34 -9.13 3.11 -11.57
N GLU A 35 -10.18 3.89 -11.32
CA GLU A 35 -10.69 4.10 -9.99
C GLU A 35 -11.82 3.10 -9.69
N HIS A 36 -11.84 2.55 -8.49
CA HIS A 36 -12.86 1.61 -8.06
C HIS A 36 -13.61 2.17 -6.87
N HIS A 37 -14.93 2.34 -7.05
CA HIS A 37 -15.84 2.85 -6.03
C HIS A 37 -16.82 1.79 -5.51
N GLU A 38 -17.05 0.74 -6.29
CA GLU A 38 -18.04 -0.27 -5.99
C GLU A 38 -17.41 -1.47 -5.29
N PHE A 39 -18.01 -1.87 -4.16
CA PHE A 39 -17.74 -3.16 -3.55
C PHE A 39 -18.47 -4.26 -4.32
N LYS A 40 -17.74 -5.31 -4.70
CA LYS A 40 -18.28 -6.51 -5.33
C LYS A 40 -17.80 -7.73 -4.58
N GLU A 41 -18.53 -8.83 -4.73
CA GLU A 41 -18.16 -10.09 -4.11
C GLU A 41 -16.82 -10.60 -4.65
N VAL A 42 -15.92 -10.92 -3.72
CA VAL A 42 -14.65 -11.63 -3.95
C VAL A 42 -14.90 -13.13 -3.89
N SER A 43 -15.66 -13.57 -2.88
CA SER A 43 -16.01 -14.96 -2.68
C SER A 43 -17.22 -15.08 -1.76
N GLN A 44 -17.93 -16.20 -1.90
CA GLN A 44 -19.05 -16.56 -1.06
C GLN A 44 -18.84 -17.97 -0.54
N LEU A 45 -19.26 -18.19 0.71
CA LEU A 45 -19.19 -19.47 1.37
C LEU A 45 -20.48 -19.73 2.15
N SER A 46 -20.79 -21.01 2.38
CA SER A 46 -21.93 -21.40 3.21
C SER A 46 -21.56 -22.50 4.19
N SER A 47 -21.97 -22.34 5.45
CA SER A 47 -21.74 -23.31 6.53
C SER A 47 -22.87 -23.18 7.56
N ASP A 48 -23.42 -24.31 8.01
CA ASP A 48 -24.46 -24.37 9.05
C ASP A 48 -25.69 -23.46 8.81
N GLY A 49 -26.09 -23.31 7.54
CA GLY A 49 -27.21 -22.44 7.15
C GLY A 49 -26.86 -20.94 7.08
N TYR A 50 -25.62 -20.57 7.43
CA TYR A 50 -25.08 -19.23 7.18
C TYR A 50 -24.39 -19.15 5.83
N THR A 51 -24.58 -18.02 5.17
CA THR A 51 -23.87 -17.64 3.97
C THR A 51 -23.09 -16.38 4.26
N ILE A 52 -21.78 -16.40 4.04
CA ILE A 52 -20.90 -15.23 4.17
C ILE A 52 -20.43 -14.82 2.78
N SER A 53 -20.73 -13.59 2.40
CA SER A 53 -20.16 -12.94 1.22
C SER A 53 -19.05 -12.01 1.68
N ILE A 54 -17.86 -12.19 1.10
CA ILE A 54 -16.69 -11.34 1.30
C ILE A 54 -16.64 -10.41 0.09
N GLU A 55 -16.71 -9.11 0.33
CA GLU A 55 -16.69 -8.07 -0.69
C GLU A 55 -15.45 -7.19 -0.53
N ALA A 56 -14.90 -6.75 -1.66
CA ALA A 56 -13.82 -5.77 -1.74
C ALA A 56 -14.07 -4.84 -2.94
N LEU A 57 -13.33 -3.74 -3.04
CA LEU A 57 -13.42 -2.85 -4.19
C LEU A 57 -13.16 -3.62 -5.49
N ASN A 58 -14.11 -3.50 -6.42
CA ASN A 58 -14.13 -4.23 -7.69
C ASN A 58 -14.08 -5.77 -7.58
N GLY A 59 -14.34 -6.35 -6.40
CA GLY A 59 -14.37 -7.80 -6.19
C GLY A 59 -13.01 -8.46 -6.32
N GLN A 60 -11.93 -7.72 -6.09
CA GLN A 60 -10.57 -8.21 -6.15
C GLN A 60 -9.79 -7.81 -4.90
N LEU A 61 -8.86 -8.68 -4.50
CA LEU A 61 -7.91 -8.39 -3.43
C LEU A 61 -6.53 -8.22 -4.05
N TYR A 62 -5.79 -7.22 -3.57
CA TYR A 62 -4.47 -6.88 -4.06
C TYR A 62 -3.44 -6.91 -2.93
N LYS A 63 -2.16 -7.06 -3.27
CA LYS A 63 -1.08 -6.72 -2.34
C LYS A 63 -1.23 -5.24 -1.90
N GLY A 64 -0.98 -4.93 -0.64
CA GLY A 64 -1.27 -3.61 -0.08
C GLY A 64 -2.62 -3.54 0.64
N TYR A 65 -3.11 -2.33 0.89
CA TYR A 65 -4.30 -2.09 1.71
C TYR A 65 -5.59 -2.38 0.93
N ASN A 66 -6.46 -3.21 1.52
CA ASN A 66 -7.78 -3.53 0.98
C ASN A 66 -8.83 -3.27 2.05
N GLU A 67 -9.85 -2.49 1.70
CA GLU A 67 -11.09 -2.46 2.47
C GLU A 67 -11.90 -3.72 2.20
N ILE A 68 -12.46 -4.30 3.26
CA ILE A 68 -13.28 -5.51 3.18
C ILE A 68 -14.64 -5.30 3.83
N ARG A 69 -15.66 -5.92 3.24
CA ARG A 69 -17.01 -6.02 3.81
C ARG A 69 -17.43 -7.48 3.88
N LEU A 70 -17.96 -7.89 5.02
CA LEU A 70 -18.53 -9.23 5.22
C LEU A 70 -20.04 -9.10 5.42
N LYS A 71 -20.82 -9.71 4.53
CA LYS A 71 -22.28 -9.82 4.66
C LYS A 71 -22.62 -11.23 5.08
N ILE A 72 -23.39 -11.37 6.15
CA ILE A 72 -23.87 -12.67 6.63
C ILE A 72 -25.38 -12.77 6.45
N LYS A 73 -25.82 -13.84 5.82
CA LYS A 73 -27.24 -14.22 5.68
C LYS A 73 -27.46 -15.59 6.29
N HIS A 74 -28.65 -15.86 6.82
CA HIS A 74 -29.04 -17.18 7.30
C HIS A 74 -30.26 -17.70 6.52
N THR A 75 -30.26 -18.99 6.18
CA THR A 75 -31.35 -19.66 5.45
C THR A 75 -31.82 -20.91 6.21
N PRO A 76 -33.13 -21.09 6.48
CA PRO A 76 -34.23 -20.16 6.20
C PRO A 76 -34.13 -18.89 7.04
N ALA A 77 -34.72 -17.80 6.56
CA ALA A 77 -34.68 -16.49 7.23
C ALA A 77 -35.26 -16.59 8.66
N GLY A 78 -34.65 -15.91 9.64
CA GLY A 78 -35.20 -15.81 11.00
C GLY A 78 -34.21 -15.96 12.15
N LYS A 79 -32.94 -16.28 11.91
CA LYS A 79 -31.90 -16.27 12.96
C LYS A 79 -31.25 -14.91 13.16
N SER A 80 -30.67 -14.74 14.35
CA SER A 80 -29.94 -13.54 14.74
C SER A 80 -28.70 -13.33 13.88
N ILE A 81 -28.45 -12.08 13.48
CA ILE A 81 -27.18 -11.67 12.86
C ILE A 81 -26.11 -11.73 13.96
N PRO A 82 -24.89 -12.21 13.66
CA PRO A 82 -23.82 -12.27 14.65
C PRO A 82 -23.60 -10.90 15.30
N LYS A 83 -23.25 -10.85 16.59
CA LYS A 83 -22.95 -9.59 17.27
C LYS A 83 -21.51 -9.11 17.01
N ALA A 84 -20.63 -10.04 16.66
CA ALA A 84 -19.23 -9.80 16.37
C ALA A 84 -18.74 -10.83 15.35
N ILE A 85 -17.79 -10.40 14.50
CA ILE A 85 -17.05 -11.25 13.59
C ILE A 85 -15.57 -10.95 13.79
N ASN A 86 -14.79 -11.99 13.96
CA ASN A 86 -13.35 -11.93 13.88
C ASN A 86 -12.89 -12.38 12.49
N PHE A 87 -11.88 -11.70 11.96
CA PHE A 87 -11.31 -11.89 10.64
C PHE A 87 -9.80 -12.03 10.76
N LEU A 88 -9.26 -13.17 10.34
CA LEU A 88 -7.82 -13.45 10.40
C LEU A 88 -7.32 -13.97 9.04
N PRO A 89 -6.57 -13.15 8.28
CA PRO A 89 -5.89 -13.59 7.07
C PRO A 89 -4.60 -14.33 7.43
N VAL A 90 -4.39 -15.50 6.83
CA VAL A 90 -3.20 -16.32 7.03
C VAL A 90 -2.65 -16.77 5.69
N MET A 91 -1.38 -16.49 5.45
CA MET A 91 -0.62 -17.07 4.36
C MET A 91 0.08 -18.33 4.85
N GLN A 92 0.00 -19.39 4.06
CA GLN A 92 0.83 -20.59 4.24
C GLN A 92 1.76 -20.73 3.04
N ASP A 93 3.06 -20.88 3.30
CA ASP A 93 4.06 -21.16 2.26
C ASP A 93 4.19 -22.67 1.95
N SER A 94 5.05 -23.02 1.00
CA SER A 94 5.30 -24.40 0.57
C SER A 94 5.96 -25.28 1.64
N GLU A 95 6.60 -24.67 2.65
CA GLU A 95 7.23 -25.37 3.77
C GLU A 95 6.24 -25.56 4.94
N GLY A 96 5.03 -25.02 4.81
CA GLY A 96 3.98 -25.08 5.83
C GLY A 96 4.08 -23.98 6.89
N ASN A 97 5.00 -23.02 6.75
CA ASN A 97 5.09 -21.89 7.65
C ASN A 97 3.87 -20.99 7.46
N LYS A 98 3.27 -20.58 8.57
CA LYS A 98 2.09 -19.72 8.59
C LYS A 98 2.46 -18.33 9.07
N THR A 99 2.04 -17.33 8.31
CA THR A 99 2.21 -15.92 8.66
C THR A 99 0.90 -15.18 8.46
N SER A 100 0.66 -14.14 9.26
CA SER A 100 -0.45 -13.22 9.03
C SER A 100 0.09 -11.88 8.53
N CYS A 101 -0.80 -10.90 8.32
CA CYS A 101 -0.49 -9.55 7.88
C CYS A 101 -1.26 -8.51 8.71
N PRO A 102 -1.02 -7.20 8.55
CA PRO A 102 -1.85 -6.20 9.20
C PRO A 102 -3.31 -6.32 8.78
N HIS A 103 -4.22 -6.36 9.75
CA HIS A 103 -5.65 -6.48 9.49
C HIS A 103 -6.46 -6.00 10.70
N LYS A 104 -7.73 -5.67 10.46
CA LYS A 104 -8.69 -5.44 11.53
C LYS A 104 -9.27 -6.77 12.00
N TYR A 105 -8.78 -7.29 13.12
CA TYR A 105 -9.24 -8.58 13.66
C TYR A 105 -10.72 -8.58 14.01
N ALA A 106 -11.17 -7.66 14.87
CA ALA A 106 -12.59 -7.51 15.20
C ALA A 106 -13.26 -6.51 14.23
N LEU A 107 -14.11 -7.02 13.34
CA LEU A 107 -14.79 -6.19 12.34
C LEU A 107 -15.86 -5.30 12.97
N VAL A 108 -16.10 -4.13 12.38
CA VAL A 108 -17.10 -3.17 12.84
C VAL A 108 -18.41 -3.40 12.11
N TYR A 109 -19.47 -3.70 12.86
CA TYR A 109 -20.81 -3.83 12.30
C TYR A 109 -21.36 -2.47 11.86
N GLN A 110 -21.69 -2.35 10.58
CA GLN A 110 -22.36 -1.20 9.97
C GLN A 110 -23.85 -1.52 9.88
N LYS A 111 -24.64 -0.91 10.78
CA LYS A 111 -26.03 -1.29 11.00
C LYS A 111 -26.94 -0.86 9.84
N GLU A 112 -26.66 0.30 9.26
CA GLU A 112 -27.46 0.97 8.24
C GLU A 112 -27.50 0.17 6.93
N GLU A 113 -26.37 -0.41 6.55
CA GLU A 113 -26.20 -1.20 5.32
C GLU A 113 -26.08 -2.71 5.60
N ASN A 114 -26.14 -3.12 6.87
CA ASN A 114 -26.11 -4.50 7.35
C ASN A 114 -24.90 -5.34 6.85
N TYR A 115 -23.69 -4.86 7.12
CA TYR A 115 -22.45 -5.60 6.87
C TYR A 115 -21.40 -5.33 7.95
N PHE A 116 -20.35 -6.15 8.00
CA PHE A 116 -19.19 -5.94 8.86
C PHE A 116 -18.05 -5.36 8.03
N SER A 117 -17.45 -4.28 8.50
CA SER A 117 -16.38 -3.54 7.83
C SER A 117 -15.04 -3.74 8.51
N GLY A 118 -13.98 -3.79 7.70
CA GLY A 118 -12.61 -3.78 8.18
C GLY A 118 -11.61 -3.59 7.05
N TYR A 119 -10.36 -3.92 7.33
CA TYR A 119 -9.29 -3.86 6.35
C TYR A 119 -8.33 -5.03 6.51
N VAL A 120 -7.58 -5.27 5.44
CA VAL A 120 -6.44 -6.18 5.40
C VAL A 120 -5.34 -5.59 4.52
N VAL A 121 -4.08 -5.73 4.94
CA VAL A 121 -2.90 -5.33 4.18
C VAL A 121 -2.14 -6.56 3.75
N PHE A 122 -2.47 -7.13 2.59
CA PHE A 122 -1.76 -8.33 2.12
C PHE A 122 -0.32 -7.98 1.76
N THR A 123 0.63 -8.71 2.34
CA THR A 123 2.07 -8.46 2.17
C THR A 123 2.65 -9.10 0.91
N SER A 124 1.91 -9.99 0.27
CA SER A 124 2.33 -10.78 -0.88
C SER A 124 1.12 -11.19 -1.72
N GLU A 125 1.39 -11.45 -3.00
CA GLU A 125 0.45 -12.06 -3.94
C GLU A 125 0.24 -13.54 -3.65
N SER A 126 -0.92 -14.07 -4.03
CA SER A 126 -1.14 -15.51 -4.07
C SER A 126 -0.36 -16.13 -5.23
N SER A 127 0.22 -17.29 -4.99
CA SER A 127 0.95 -18.08 -5.99
C SER A 127 0.77 -19.57 -5.71
N ALA A 128 1.24 -20.43 -6.62
CA ALA A 128 1.25 -21.87 -6.39
C ALA A 128 2.00 -22.30 -5.11
N LYS A 129 2.92 -21.46 -4.61
CA LYS A 129 3.75 -21.74 -3.43
C LYS A 129 3.30 -21.03 -2.16
N ALA A 130 2.37 -20.08 -2.26
CA ALA A 130 1.91 -19.29 -1.13
C ALA A 130 0.47 -18.83 -1.35
N ASN A 131 -0.45 -19.29 -0.52
CA ASN A 131 -1.87 -18.97 -0.64
C ASN A 131 -2.40 -18.31 0.62
N TRP A 132 -3.37 -17.42 0.44
CA TRP A 132 -4.08 -16.76 1.54
C TRP A 132 -5.36 -17.51 1.87
N GLU A 133 -5.53 -17.84 3.15
CA GLU A 133 -6.76 -18.38 3.74
C GLU A 133 -7.29 -17.39 4.78
N LEU A 134 -8.58 -17.08 4.68
CA LEU A 134 -9.29 -16.20 5.60
C LEU A 134 -10.02 -17.05 6.63
N PHE A 135 -9.68 -16.87 7.90
CA PHE A 135 -10.35 -17.47 9.04
C PHE A 135 -11.38 -16.47 9.56
N ILE A 136 -12.64 -16.85 9.53
CA ILE A 136 -13.79 -16.02 9.91
C ILE A 136 -14.51 -16.71 11.05
N ASP A 137 -14.42 -16.13 12.24
CA ASP A 137 -15.06 -16.64 13.44
C ASP A 137 -16.20 -15.72 13.87
N PHE A 138 -17.36 -16.28 14.18
CA PHE A 138 -18.50 -15.51 14.64
C PHE A 138 -19.40 -16.33 15.56
N THR A 139 -20.18 -15.64 16.39
CA THR A 139 -21.09 -16.28 17.36
C THR A 139 -22.53 -15.90 17.06
N THR A 140 -23.40 -16.92 16.99
CA THR A 140 -24.87 -16.77 16.90
C THR A 140 -25.54 -17.74 17.84
N ASP A 141 -26.62 -17.32 18.52
CA ASP A 141 -27.39 -18.18 19.44
C ASP A 141 -26.51 -18.95 20.45
N ASN A 142 -25.47 -18.29 20.98
CA ASN A 142 -24.45 -18.84 21.88
C ASN A 142 -23.64 -20.02 21.31
N LYS A 143 -23.63 -20.21 19.98
CA LYS A 143 -22.78 -21.16 19.27
C LYS A 143 -21.72 -20.42 18.46
N ASN A 144 -20.48 -20.92 18.53
CA ASN A 144 -19.37 -20.42 17.74
C ASN A 144 -19.35 -21.14 16.38
N HIS A 145 -19.12 -20.36 15.34
CA HIS A 145 -18.90 -20.82 13.98
C HIS A 145 -17.53 -20.34 13.53
N SER A 146 -16.80 -21.21 12.84
CA SER A 146 -15.48 -20.94 12.29
C SER A 146 -15.47 -21.39 10.85
N ILE A 147 -15.16 -20.47 9.94
CA ILE A 147 -15.12 -20.75 8.52
C ILE A 147 -13.76 -20.36 7.95
N LYS A 148 -13.29 -21.14 6.98
CA LYS A 148 -12.06 -20.90 6.24
C LYS A 148 -12.37 -20.70 4.78
N GLN A 149 -11.77 -19.68 4.17
CA GLN A 149 -11.95 -19.37 2.76
C GLN A 149 -10.61 -19.03 2.12
N MET A 150 -10.21 -19.82 1.12
CA MET A 150 -9.09 -19.45 0.26
C MET A 150 -9.45 -18.25 -0.62
N VAL A 151 -8.53 -17.30 -0.74
CA VAL A 151 -8.68 -16.13 -1.61
C VAL A 151 -7.45 -15.89 -2.48
N ALA A 152 -7.68 -15.35 -3.66
CA ALA A 152 -6.61 -14.92 -4.56
C ALA A 152 -6.26 -13.45 -4.31
N VAL A 153 -5.00 -13.19 -3.99
CA VAL A 153 -4.43 -11.84 -3.87
C VAL A 153 -3.58 -11.55 -5.10
N LYS A 154 -3.88 -10.46 -5.79
CA LYS A 154 -3.23 -10.06 -7.05
C LYS A 154 -2.15 -9.00 -6.82
N GLU A 155 -1.31 -8.81 -7.84
CA GLU A 155 -0.34 -7.71 -7.87
C GLU A 155 -1.07 -6.36 -7.86
N GLN A 156 -0.55 -5.40 -7.09
CA GLN A 156 -1.08 -4.04 -7.07
C GLN A 156 -0.54 -3.24 -8.26
N THR A 157 -1.37 -3.08 -9.28
CA THR A 157 -1.00 -2.33 -10.48
C THR A 157 -1.12 -0.81 -10.29
N ASN A 158 -1.94 -0.35 -9.34
CA ASN A 158 -2.03 1.07 -9.01
C ASN A 158 -0.91 1.47 -8.05
N LYS A 159 0.14 2.12 -8.57
CA LYS A 159 1.28 2.59 -7.78
C LYS A 159 0.87 3.53 -6.62
N ASN A 160 -0.27 4.21 -6.70
CA ASN A 160 -0.76 5.07 -5.61
C ASN A 160 -1.35 4.31 -4.42
N LEU A 161 -1.55 3.00 -4.54
CA LEU A 161 -2.03 2.10 -3.48
C LEU A 161 -0.94 1.10 -3.05
N ASN A 162 0.31 1.41 -3.39
CA ASN A 162 1.44 0.54 -3.12
C ASN A 162 1.82 0.55 -1.62
N MET A 163 2.71 -0.35 -1.23
CA MET A 163 3.20 -0.48 0.14
C MET A 163 4.71 -0.72 0.18
N THR A 164 5.30 -0.46 1.34
CA THR A 164 6.70 -0.81 1.63
C THR A 164 6.81 -1.49 2.98
N SER A 165 7.80 -2.36 3.12
CA SER A 165 8.15 -3.03 4.37
C SER A 165 9.63 -2.87 4.63
N PHE A 166 10.02 -2.57 5.87
CA PHE A 166 11.40 -2.25 6.22
C PHE A 166 11.71 -2.60 7.67
N THR A 167 13.00 -2.67 7.99
CA THR A 167 13.48 -2.72 9.38
C THR A 167 13.91 -1.33 9.80
N GLY A 168 13.36 -0.84 10.92
CA GLY A 168 13.72 0.44 11.52
C GLY A 168 15.06 0.37 12.25
N ASN A 169 15.61 1.53 12.63
CA ASN A 169 16.85 1.61 13.41
C ASN A 169 16.70 1.14 14.87
N ASP A 170 15.49 0.81 15.28
CA ASP A 170 15.13 0.13 16.51
C ASP A 170 15.11 -1.40 16.36
N ASN A 171 15.48 -1.92 15.19
CA ASN A 171 15.43 -3.33 14.80
C ASN A 171 14.01 -3.92 14.75
N GLU A 172 12.98 -3.08 14.71
CA GLU A 172 11.60 -3.53 14.52
C GLU A 172 11.21 -3.53 13.03
N GLN A 173 10.32 -4.45 12.67
CA GLN A 173 9.81 -4.54 11.29
C GLN A 173 8.54 -3.72 11.17
N TYR A 174 8.47 -2.91 10.11
CA TYR A 174 7.39 -1.99 9.84
C TYR A 174 6.83 -2.20 8.43
N ILE A 175 5.56 -1.83 8.28
CA ILE A 175 4.87 -1.73 7.00
C ILE A 175 4.22 -0.34 6.92
N ILE A 176 4.38 0.32 5.76
CA ILE A 176 3.56 1.47 5.37
C ILE A 176 2.79 1.07 4.11
N ALA A 177 1.46 1.20 4.15
CA ALA A 177 0.59 0.92 3.00
C ALA A 177 -0.24 2.15 2.67
N LEU A 178 -0.19 2.60 1.41
CA LEU A 178 -1.00 3.71 0.93
C LEU A 178 -2.48 3.28 0.80
N VAL A 179 -3.37 4.17 1.20
CA VAL A 179 -4.84 3.98 1.18
C VAL A 179 -5.48 4.93 0.17
N SER A 180 -4.96 6.15 0.06
CA SER A 180 -5.45 7.16 -0.88
C SER A 180 -4.33 8.13 -1.29
N PRO A 181 -4.46 8.82 -2.43
CA PRO A 181 -5.56 8.74 -3.39
C PRO A 181 -5.45 7.51 -4.31
N GLN A 182 -6.57 6.91 -4.74
CA GLN A 182 -6.52 5.91 -5.81
C GLN A 182 -6.15 6.56 -7.14
N LYS A 183 -6.75 7.72 -7.43
CA LYS A 183 -6.55 8.48 -8.65
C LYS A 183 -6.22 9.93 -8.30
N PRO A 184 -4.94 10.28 -8.15
CA PRO A 184 -4.55 11.65 -7.90
C PRO A 184 -4.91 12.59 -9.07
N LYS A 185 -4.87 13.90 -8.79
CA LYS A 185 -5.08 14.99 -9.76
C LYS A 185 -3.90 15.96 -9.74
N VAL A 186 -3.77 16.81 -10.76
CA VAL A 186 -2.85 17.97 -10.76
C VAL A 186 -3.33 19.00 -9.73
N ALA A 187 -3.11 18.73 -8.46
CA ALA A 187 -3.58 19.53 -7.33
C ALA A 187 -2.97 19.00 -6.02
N GLU A 188 -3.33 19.65 -4.92
CA GLU A 188 -3.26 19.04 -3.59
C GLU A 188 -4.21 17.84 -3.52
N ASN A 189 -3.67 16.69 -3.15
CA ASN A 189 -4.40 15.44 -2.96
C ASN A 189 -4.27 15.00 -1.50
N LYS A 190 -5.37 14.51 -0.94
CA LYS A 190 -5.34 13.88 0.39
C LYS A 190 -4.56 12.57 0.30
N LEU A 191 -3.43 12.52 0.98
CA LEU A 191 -2.59 11.33 1.10
C LEU A 191 -2.93 10.63 2.41
N VAL A 192 -3.27 9.34 2.34
CA VAL A 192 -3.61 8.52 3.50
C VAL A 192 -2.78 7.24 3.49
N ALA A 193 -2.22 6.88 4.63
CA ALA A 193 -1.45 5.64 4.79
C ALA A 193 -1.74 4.95 6.13
N GLY A 194 -1.72 3.62 6.14
CA GLY A 194 -1.64 2.84 7.37
C GLY A 194 -0.17 2.54 7.71
N ILE A 195 0.20 2.65 8.99
CA ILE A 195 1.53 2.28 9.49
C ILE A 195 1.38 1.18 10.53
N TYR A 196 2.09 0.07 10.31
CA TYR A 196 1.99 -1.14 11.13
C TYR A 196 3.36 -1.62 11.56
N LYS A 197 3.44 -2.17 12.77
CA LYS A 197 4.65 -2.78 13.31
C LYS A 197 4.41 -4.27 13.54
N TYR A 198 5.36 -5.10 13.14
CA TYR A 198 5.33 -6.52 13.45
C TYR A 198 5.40 -6.74 14.97
N ASN A 199 4.46 -7.50 15.50
CA ASN A 199 4.42 -7.86 16.91
C ASN A 199 5.17 -9.17 17.13
N LYS A 200 6.46 -9.06 17.49
CA LYS A 200 7.31 -10.22 17.81
C LYS A 200 6.83 -11.00 19.03
N THR A 201 6.15 -10.35 19.98
CA THR A 201 5.83 -10.92 21.30
C THR A 201 4.60 -11.84 21.33
N THR A 202 3.79 -11.83 20.28
CA THR A 202 2.57 -12.66 20.13
C THR A 202 2.77 -13.88 19.21
N THR A 203 3.99 -14.11 18.74
CA THR A 203 4.35 -15.22 17.83
C THR A 203 4.13 -16.62 18.43
N THR A 204 3.73 -16.74 19.70
CA THR A 204 3.57 -18.02 20.40
C THR A 204 2.16 -18.29 20.95
N SER A 205 1.14 -17.48 20.65
CA SER A 205 -0.23 -17.74 21.15
C SER A 205 -1.23 -17.87 20.00
N GLY A 206 -1.43 -19.12 19.56
CA GLY A 206 -2.41 -19.51 18.53
C GLY A 206 -1.80 -20.26 17.35
N ASN A 207 -2.51 -21.27 16.82
CA ASN A 207 -2.23 -21.90 15.53
C ASN A 207 -3.52 -21.86 14.68
N PRO A 208 -3.62 -20.98 13.67
CA PRO A 208 -2.58 -20.06 13.16
C PRO A 208 -2.27 -18.87 14.09
N PRO A 209 -1.12 -18.19 13.91
CA PRO A 209 -0.76 -17.02 14.71
C PRO A 209 -1.81 -15.90 14.54
N LEU A 210 -2.44 -15.50 15.64
CA LEU A 210 -3.58 -14.58 15.67
C LEU A 210 -3.19 -13.11 15.43
N PHE A 211 -2.04 -12.68 15.95
CA PHE A 211 -1.63 -11.27 15.91
C PHE A 211 -0.17 -11.16 15.50
N SER A 212 0.08 -10.84 14.25
CA SER A 212 1.44 -10.57 13.77
C SER A 212 1.75 -9.09 13.67
N TYR A 213 0.75 -8.19 13.71
CA TYR A 213 0.97 -6.76 13.49
C TYR A 213 0.06 -5.92 14.40
N ILE A 214 0.55 -4.73 14.75
CA ILE A 214 -0.18 -3.70 15.48
C ILE A 214 -0.09 -2.36 14.74
N GLU A 215 -1.13 -1.55 14.84
CA GLU A 215 -1.11 -0.16 14.36
C GLU A 215 -0.07 0.66 15.14
N VAL A 216 0.78 1.38 14.41
CA VAL A 216 1.75 2.30 15.02
C VAL A 216 1.02 3.58 15.45
N LYS A 217 1.25 4.02 16.69
CA LYS A 217 0.55 5.17 17.27
C LYS A 217 1.48 6.35 17.52
N GLY A 218 1.00 7.55 17.19
CA GLY A 218 1.64 8.83 17.52
C GLY A 218 2.97 9.10 16.82
N TYR A 219 3.26 8.42 15.71
CA TYR A 219 4.44 8.72 14.90
C TYR A 219 4.18 9.93 13.99
N LEU A 220 5.22 10.44 13.34
CA LEU A 220 5.13 11.42 12.26
C LEU A 220 5.80 10.84 11.02
N LEU A 221 5.14 10.94 9.88
CA LEU A 221 5.73 10.56 8.59
C LEU A 221 5.96 11.82 7.77
N GLN A 222 7.19 12.31 7.78
CA GLN A 222 7.57 13.49 7.01
C GLN A 222 7.59 13.16 5.52
N LEU A 223 7.16 14.09 4.68
CA LEU A 223 6.94 13.85 3.26
C LEU A 223 7.76 14.82 2.39
N ASP A 224 8.50 14.26 1.43
CA ASP A 224 9.18 15.02 0.36
C ASP A 224 8.94 14.33 -1.01
N PRO A 225 7.92 14.74 -1.78
CA PRO A 225 7.63 14.14 -3.07
C PRO A 225 8.59 14.68 -4.14
N ARG A 226 9.14 13.78 -4.94
CA ARG A 226 10.07 14.11 -6.03
C ARG A 226 9.67 13.41 -7.31
N MET A 227 9.91 14.04 -8.45
CA MET A 227 9.95 13.36 -9.73
C MET A 227 11.38 12.84 -9.93
N PRO A 228 11.60 11.50 -9.90
CA PRO A 228 12.94 10.94 -9.87
C PRO A 228 13.64 10.96 -11.23
N GLU A 229 12.87 11.03 -12.33
CA GLU A 229 13.42 10.88 -13.68
C GLU A 229 14.49 11.94 -14.00
N PRO A 230 15.57 11.57 -14.72
CA PRO A 230 16.64 12.51 -15.05
C PRO A 230 16.15 13.78 -15.76
N SER A 231 15.15 13.66 -16.64
CA SER A 231 14.55 14.82 -17.32
C SER A 231 13.90 15.83 -16.36
N MET A 232 13.42 15.34 -15.22
CA MET A 232 12.77 16.13 -14.18
C MET A 232 13.74 16.61 -13.11
N GLY A 233 15.00 16.17 -13.14
CA GLY A 233 16.08 16.77 -12.36
C GLY A 233 15.77 16.96 -10.87
N ASN A 234 15.08 15.99 -10.23
CA ASN A 234 14.69 16.03 -8.82
C ASN A 234 13.64 17.11 -8.46
N HIS A 235 12.75 17.43 -9.41
CA HIS A 235 11.62 18.34 -9.24
C HIS A 235 10.73 17.96 -8.04
N SER A 236 10.24 18.96 -7.31
CA SER A 236 9.29 18.80 -6.19
C SER A 236 8.14 19.77 -6.33
N SER A 237 7.21 19.76 -5.36
CA SER A 237 6.02 20.60 -5.36
C SER A 237 5.87 21.38 -4.04
N PRO A 238 5.18 22.52 -4.04
CA PRO A 238 4.86 23.27 -2.83
C PRO A 238 3.65 22.66 -2.09
N ASN A 239 3.38 23.14 -0.87
CA ASN A 239 2.18 22.84 -0.07
C ASN A 239 1.97 21.37 0.33
N ASN A 240 3.02 20.53 0.26
CA ASN A 240 2.98 19.21 0.85
C ASN A 240 2.83 19.30 2.37
N LYS A 241 2.13 18.34 2.97
CA LYS A 241 1.95 18.23 4.42
C LYS A 241 2.32 16.83 4.86
N ASP A 242 3.17 16.76 5.88
CA ASP A 242 3.54 15.54 6.57
C ASP A 242 2.29 14.79 7.05
N LEU A 243 2.38 13.46 7.12
CA LEU A 243 1.26 12.65 7.55
C LEU A 243 1.29 12.47 9.07
N THR A 244 0.18 12.85 9.71
CA THR A 244 -0.06 12.67 11.15
C THR A 244 -1.23 11.72 11.38
N GLN A 245 -1.20 10.98 12.49
CA GLN A 245 -2.27 10.03 12.81
C GLN A 245 -3.60 10.75 13.10
N GLY A 246 -4.67 10.31 12.44
CA GLY A 246 -6.04 10.74 12.65
C GLY A 246 -6.79 9.87 13.67
N ALA A 247 -8.05 10.21 13.91
CA ALA A 247 -8.93 9.47 14.85
C ALA A 247 -9.29 8.05 14.35
N ASP A 248 -9.11 7.78 13.07
CA ASP A 248 -9.31 6.48 12.41
C ASP A 248 -8.06 5.59 12.46
N SER A 249 -7.05 5.96 13.25
CA SER A 249 -5.72 5.33 13.34
C SER A 249 -4.84 5.45 12.09
N LEU A 250 -5.36 5.93 10.96
CA LEU A 250 -4.60 6.14 9.73
C LEU A 250 -3.81 7.45 9.79
N TYR A 251 -2.78 7.57 8.96
CA TYR A 251 -1.95 8.76 8.85
C TYR A 251 -2.40 9.59 7.67
N HIS A 252 -2.71 10.87 7.90
CA HIS A 252 -3.28 11.79 6.90
C HIS A 252 -2.32 12.95 6.67
N GLY A 253 -2.03 13.21 5.40
CA GLY A 253 -1.23 14.35 4.94
C GLY A 253 -1.73 14.86 3.59
N VAL A 254 -0.90 15.65 2.91
CA VAL A 254 -1.21 16.21 1.59
C VAL A 254 -0.01 16.05 0.68
N VAL A 255 -0.25 15.48 -0.50
CA VAL A 255 0.72 15.49 -1.60
C VAL A 255 0.18 16.37 -2.73
N ASN A 256 0.97 17.35 -3.15
CA ASN A 256 0.64 18.22 -4.26
C ASN A 256 1.35 17.71 -5.53
N TYR A 257 0.59 17.41 -6.57
CA TYR A 257 1.17 17.08 -7.88
C TYR A 257 0.98 18.25 -8.83
N THR A 258 2.08 18.78 -9.35
CA THR A 258 2.06 19.95 -10.26
C THR A 258 2.05 19.56 -11.73
N MET A 259 2.32 18.29 -12.05
CA MET A 259 2.32 17.73 -13.40
C MET A 259 2.26 16.21 -13.34
N THR A 260 1.79 15.59 -14.42
CA THR A 260 1.75 14.12 -14.60
C THR A 260 3.16 13.53 -14.74
N GLY A 261 3.31 12.25 -14.41
CA GLY A 261 4.53 11.47 -14.54
C GLY A 261 4.76 10.55 -13.35
N ASN A 262 5.93 9.90 -13.34
CA ASN A 262 6.38 9.13 -12.19
C ASN A 262 6.77 10.07 -11.04
N TRP A 263 6.30 9.75 -9.85
CA TRP A 263 6.66 10.43 -8.61
C TRP A 263 7.21 9.41 -7.61
N THR A 264 8.02 9.89 -6.68
CA THR A 264 8.50 9.15 -5.53
C THR A 264 8.10 9.93 -4.29
N LEU A 265 7.29 9.32 -3.42
CA LEU A 265 7.06 9.83 -2.08
C LEU A 265 8.25 9.44 -1.22
N ASN A 266 9.15 10.39 -0.92
CA ASN A 266 10.23 10.17 0.04
C ASN A 266 9.73 10.45 1.43
N PHE A 267 10.13 9.62 2.38
CA PHE A 267 9.69 9.73 3.75
C PHE A 267 10.85 9.76 4.75
N ILE A 268 10.60 10.40 5.88
CA ILE A 268 11.34 10.21 7.13
C ILE A 268 10.30 9.88 8.21
N MET A 269 10.38 8.67 8.78
CA MET A 269 9.48 8.24 9.84
C MET A 269 10.10 8.54 11.20
N LEU A 270 9.41 9.34 12.01
CA LEU A 270 9.81 9.73 13.36
C LEU A 270 8.87 9.09 14.37
N ASN A 271 9.40 8.61 15.50
CA ASN A 271 8.56 8.19 16.62
C ASN A 271 8.00 9.40 17.41
N GLN A 272 7.20 9.14 18.44
CA GLN A 272 6.58 10.17 19.29
C GLN A 272 7.57 11.08 20.04
N HIS A 273 8.85 10.73 20.06
CA HIS A 273 9.93 11.52 20.68
C HIS A 273 10.78 12.27 19.64
N GLY A 274 10.39 12.26 18.37
CA GLY A 274 11.15 12.88 17.28
C GLY A 274 12.41 12.11 16.88
N LYS A 275 12.58 10.85 17.32
CA LYS A 275 13.69 10.01 16.86
C LYS A 275 13.34 9.42 15.49
N ILE A 276 14.24 9.59 14.53
CA ILE A 276 14.16 8.91 13.23
C ILE A 276 14.15 7.41 13.45
N ILE A 277 13.19 6.71 12.84
CA ILE A 277 13.12 5.25 12.76
C ILE A 277 13.68 4.77 11.42
N LYS A 278 13.33 5.45 10.31
CA LYS A 278 13.83 5.16 8.96
C LYS A 278 13.64 6.37 8.05
N GLY A 279 14.46 6.46 7.00
CA GLY A 279 14.41 7.51 6.00
C GLY A 279 15.54 8.51 6.14
N THR A 280 15.82 9.22 5.05
CA THR A 280 16.89 10.22 4.94
C THR A 280 16.39 11.44 4.17
N GLU A 281 16.98 12.60 4.44
CA GLU A 281 16.76 13.77 3.59
C GLU A 281 17.25 13.48 2.17
N VAL A 282 16.54 14.05 1.19
CA VAL A 282 16.94 14.02 -0.22
C VAL A 282 17.51 15.38 -0.63
N PRO A 283 18.42 15.44 -1.61
CA PRO A 283 18.95 16.70 -2.12
C PRO A 283 17.80 17.63 -2.55
N LYS A 284 17.97 18.94 -2.35
CA LYS A 284 16.98 19.94 -2.79
C LYS A 284 17.32 20.56 -4.13
N ASP A 285 18.54 20.33 -4.61
CA ASP A 285 19.02 20.88 -5.86
C ASP A 285 18.23 20.31 -7.04
N PHE A 286 17.75 21.21 -7.89
CA PHE A 286 17.12 20.87 -9.16
C PHE A 286 18.21 20.80 -10.24
N THR A 287 18.56 19.59 -10.67
CA THR A 287 19.65 19.35 -11.62
C THR A 287 19.16 18.52 -12.80
N PRO A 288 18.63 19.15 -13.87
CA PRO A 288 18.21 18.45 -15.06
C PRO A 288 19.29 17.53 -15.63
N GLY A 289 18.88 16.32 -16.00
CA GLY A 289 19.74 15.25 -16.48
C GLY A 289 20.34 14.36 -15.39
N VAL A 290 20.09 14.61 -14.11
CA VAL A 290 20.54 13.76 -13.01
C VAL A 290 19.32 13.12 -12.37
N GLU A 291 19.36 11.80 -12.18
CA GLU A 291 18.30 11.07 -11.47
C GLU A 291 18.20 11.55 -10.02
N GLY A 292 16.97 11.79 -9.55
CA GLY A 292 16.70 12.19 -8.18
C GLY A 292 17.06 11.08 -7.19
N LYS A 293 17.85 11.41 -6.17
CA LYS A 293 18.12 10.46 -5.08
C LYS A 293 16.86 10.20 -4.27
N LYS A 294 16.62 8.93 -3.93
CA LYS A 294 15.52 8.51 -3.06
C LYS A 294 15.98 8.45 -1.60
N SER A 295 15.05 8.73 -0.68
CA SER A 295 15.23 8.45 0.74
C SER A 295 15.44 6.95 0.96
N GLU A 296 16.04 6.55 2.09
CA GLU A 296 16.01 5.15 2.53
C GLU A 296 14.60 4.58 2.76
N LEU A 297 13.60 5.45 2.87
CA LEU A 297 12.19 5.10 2.97
C LEU A 297 11.42 5.86 1.90
N TYR A 298 10.89 5.13 0.91
CA TYR A 298 10.13 5.73 -0.18
C TYR A 298 9.06 4.78 -0.70
N ILE A 299 8.09 5.34 -1.42
CA ILE A 299 7.13 4.61 -2.25
C ILE A 299 7.02 5.34 -3.59
N ASP A 300 7.20 4.61 -4.69
CA ASP A 300 6.99 5.15 -6.03
C ASP A 300 5.49 5.17 -6.36
N THR A 301 5.03 6.31 -6.89
CA THR A 301 3.66 6.61 -7.28
C THR A 301 3.59 7.06 -8.73
N LEU A 302 2.38 7.18 -9.26
CA LEU A 302 2.14 7.63 -10.63
C LEU A 302 0.97 8.60 -10.63
N PHE A 303 1.11 9.70 -11.36
CA PHE A 303 0.03 10.62 -11.59
C PHE A 303 -0.11 10.94 -13.08
#